data_AF-A0A6I2RBZ2-F1
#
_entry.id   AF-A0A6I2RBZ2-F1
#
_cell.length_a   1.000
_cell.length_b   1.000
_cell.length_c   1.000
_cell.angle_alpha   90.00
_cell.angle_beta   90.00
_cell.angle_gamma   90.00
#
_symmetry.space_group_name_H-M   'P 1'
#
loop_
_entity.id
_entity.type
_entity.pdbx_description
1 polymer ?
#
loop_
_entity_poly.entity_id
_entity_poly.type
_entity_poly.pdbx_seq_one_letter_code
_entity_poly.pdbx_strand_id
1 'polypeptide(L)'
;METIELSGRTGQEVYEELKHRLEGMGYLPDEYFLLDADWEDRRVIPRNADLFCTTDYGDSEGIYLDVYLKWYGEDGKPVIKSFATGKTLGESGSDMDRMFLISSAITKAFHGEQGAYARYRQMEDGTKAEGVVLHLSPKEQRVLMDALLEQRMRQEAQMTNTEQLLRRMTGSITAYMDEVGARPLRMSTADRALLAVRDGELYAFSSLAVQITKPEERGSLLAAAAGRPGPVGKRMARLMLGTKSPYPEDVWLDACKRAVDTGDLQRVQMMLDQTMDKVANPSPALPGEVLRYAYLQNPAMARDLIRWAPPEQVAAAPIGLLYDAARACDLHALTNLTRKGLQPQGSAAPALRPLIARGSEWMAVELLRSVLQVRQDDYEALDACLRKHASSAAEALLENGVELDGYLAWAAKQNVLLDTQAQEILDRLAEQQAQVNSAPEQNGPVLGGMSL
;
A
#
# COMPACT_ATOMS: atom_id res chain seq x y z
N MET A 1 -21.86 3.03 36.59
CA MET A 1 -20.78 2.93 37.60
C MET A 1 -20.49 4.35 38.05
N GLU A 2 -20.54 4.66 39.35
CA GLU A 2 -20.31 6.03 39.83
C GLU A 2 -18.84 6.45 39.63
N THR A 3 -18.60 7.73 39.32
CA THR A 3 -17.27 8.31 39.12
C THR A 3 -16.69 8.77 40.44
N ILE A 4 -15.38 8.58 40.63
CA ILE A 4 -14.65 9.08 41.80
C ILE A 4 -14.54 10.61 41.67
N GLU A 5 -15.06 11.34 42.65
CA GLU A 5 -14.92 12.79 42.69
C GLU A 5 -13.56 13.21 43.24
N LEU A 6 -12.83 14.06 42.52
CA LEU A 6 -11.53 14.60 42.94
C LEU A 6 -11.66 15.84 43.84
N SER A 7 -12.70 16.66 43.62
CA SER A 7 -12.75 18.01 44.17
C SER A 7 -13.00 18.04 45.68
N GLY A 8 -12.11 18.70 46.42
CA GLY A 8 -12.33 18.97 47.85
C GLY A 8 -12.12 17.78 48.79
N ARG A 9 -11.59 16.66 48.27
CA ARG A 9 -11.19 15.48 49.03
C ARG A 9 -9.69 15.44 49.23
N THR A 10 -9.22 14.71 50.24
CA THR A 10 -7.78 14.51 50.44
C THR A 10 -7.21 13.53 49.41
N GLY A 11 -5.95 13.72 49.03
CA GLY A 11 -5.25 12.80 48.12
C GLY A 11 -5.29 11.36 48.61
N GLN A 12 -5.09 11.15 49.92
CA GLN A 12 -5.18 9.84 50.57
C GLN A 12 -6.56 9.19 50.38
N GLU A 13 -7.65 9.92 50.64
CA GLU A 13 -9.00 9.35 50.50
C GLU A 13 -9.31 8.93 49.06
N VAL A 14 -8.89 9.75 48.09
CA VAL A 14 -9.07 9.45 46.67
C VAL A 14 -8.22 8.25 46.23
N TYR A 15 -6.99 8.17 46.73
CA TYR A 15 -6.09 7.05 46.43
C TYR A 15 -6.59 5.73 47.02
N GLU A 16 -7.06 5.71 48.27
CA GLU A 16 -7.60 4.48 48.89
C GLU A 16 -8.87 4.00 48.18
N GLU A 17 -9.75 4.91 47.76
CA GLU A 17 -10.94 4.55 46.97
C GLU A 17 -10.55 4.00 45.59
N LEU A 18 -9.59 4.63 44.92
CA LEU A 18 -9.06 4.15 43.64
C LEU A 18 -8.45 2.75 43.78
N LYS A 19 -7.59 2.57 44.79
CA LYS A 19 -6.93 1.29 45.08
C LYS A 19 -7.95 0.21 45.37
N HIS A 20 -8.94 0.47 46.23
CA HIS A 20 -9.99 -0.49 46.55
C HIS A 20 -10.80 -0.91 45.30
N ARG A 21 -11.10 0.05 44.42
CA ARG A 21 -11.80 -0.21 43.16
C ARG A 21 -10.95 -1.04 42.19
N LEU A 22 -9.67 -0.73 42.05
CA LEU A 22 -8.74 -1.50 41.23
C LEU A 22 -8.58 -2.93 41.75
N GLU A 23 -8.43 -3.10 43.06
CA GLU A 23 -8.39 -4.42 43.70
C GLU A 23 -9.67 -5.22 43.43
N GLY A 24 -10.85 -4.62 43.57
CA GLY A 24 -12.12 -5.27 43.28
C GLY A 24 -12.32 -5.69 41.83
N MET A 25 -11.63 -5.04 40.88
CA MET A 25 -11.63 -5.38 39.45
C MET A 25 -10.51 -6.36 39.07
N GLY A 26 -9.58 -6.69 39.98
CA GLY A 26 -8.36 -7.43 39.65
C GLY A 26 -7.34 -6.62 38.84
N TYR A 27 -7.43 -5.30 38.90
CA TYR A 27 -6.62 -4.33 38.16
C TYR A 27 -5.62 -3.57 39.04
N LEU A 28 -5.15 -4.19 40.13
CA LEU A 28 -4.01 -3.66 40.85
C LEU A 28 -2.70 -4.11 40.15
N PRO A 29 -1.71 -3.21 39.97
CA PRO A 29 -0.35 -3.60 39.63
C PRO A 29 0.17 -4.66 40.61
N ASP A 30 0.89 -5.66 40.12
CA ASP A 30 1.26 -6.84 40.90
C ASP A 30 2.60 -6.72 41.65
N GLU A 31 3.44 -5.72 41.35
CA GLU A 31 4.61 -5.42 42.18
C GLU A 31 4.25 -4.44 43.29
N TYR A 32 3.78 -3.23 42.92
CA TYR A 32 3.27 -2.25 43.88
C TYR A 32 2.40 -1.20 43.20
N PHE A 33 1.57 -0.54 44.01
CA PHE A 33 0.85 0.68 43.65
C PHE A 33 0.93 1.63 44.84
N LEU A 34 1.63 2.76 44.70
CA LEU A 34 2.00 3.65 45.81
C LEU A 34 1.46 5.06 45.57
N LEU A 35 1.00 5.72 46.63
CA LEU A 35 0.66 7.13 46.62
C LEU A 35 1.95 7.97 46.60
N ASP A 36 1.95 9.07 45.87
CA ASP A 36 3.07 10.01 45.87
C ASP A 36 3.13 10.79 47.21
N ALA A 37 4.34 10.94 47.74
CA ALA A 37 4.61 11.54 49.05
C ALA A 37 4.04 12.96 49.20
N ASP A 38 3.84 13.69 48.10
CA ASP A 38 3.21 15.02 48.11
C ASP A 38 1.75 15.02 48.61
N TRP A 39 1.12 13.85 48.78
CA TRP A 39 -0.31 13.68 49.12
C TRP A 39 -0.61 12.97 50.44
N GLU A 40 0.40 12.45 51.15
CA GLU A 40 0.23 11.68 52.40
C GLU A 40 -0.28 12.55 53.59
N ASP A 41 0.07 13.84 53.64
CA ASP A 41 -0.25 14.77 54.74
C ASP A 41 -1.67 15.37 54.69
N ARG A 42 -2.69 14.59 54.32
CA ARG A 42 -4.09 15.04 54.17
C ARG A 42 -4.25 16.25 53.24
N ARG A 43 -3.39 16.37 52.25
CA ARG A 43 -3.43 17.45 51.28
C ARG A 43 -4.69 17.34 50.43
N VAL A 44 -5.44 18.44 50.33
CA VAL A 44 -6.70 18.49 49.56
C VAL A 44 -6.40 18.69 48.08
N ILE A 45 -7.05 17.90 47.23
CA ILE A 45 -6.96 18.02 45.77
C ILE A 45 -7.72 19.29 45.31
N PRO A 46 -7.12 20.13 44.45
CA PRO A 46 -7.77 21.32 43.90
C PRO A 46 -9.11 21.02 43.23
N ARG A 47 -10.09 21.93 43.36
CA ARG A 47 -11.48 21.71 42.86
C ARG A 47 -11.59 21.55 41.34
N ASN A 48 -10.60 22.02 40.58
CA ASN A 48 -10.50 21.92 39.12
C ASN A 48 -9.39 20.95 38.66
N ALA A 49 -8.97 20.05 39.54
CA ALA A 49 -8.01 19.02 39.17
C ALA A 49 -8.68 17.96 38.31
N ASP A 50 -7.97 17.58 37.25
CA ASP A 50 -8.24 16.48 36.36
C ASP A 50 -7.12 15.44 36.52
N LEU A 51 -7.35 14.23 36.02
CA LEU A 51 -6.42 13.11 36.15
C LEU A 51 -6.09 12.51 34.79
N PHE A 52 -4.82 12.14 34.61
CA PHE A 52 -4.39 11.34 33.46
C PHE A 52 -3.31 10.36 33.87
N CYS A 53 -3.14 9.32 33.07
CA CYS A 53 -2.18 8.25 33.33
C CYS A 53 -1.15 8.17 32.20
N THR A 54 0.08 7.78 32.52
CA THR A 54 1.10 7.36 31.55
C THR A 54 1.55 5.94 31.87
N THR A 55 1.81 5.16 30.83
CA THR A 55 2.27 3.78 30.96
C THR A 55 3.45 3.58 30.03
N ASP A 56 4.59 3.19 30.58
CA ASP A 56 5.86 3.11 29.85
C ASP A 56 6.81 2.05 30.42
N TYR A 57 7.87 1.77 29.66
CA TYR A 57 9.01 0.99 30.11
C TYR A 57 9.95 1.92 30.87
N GLY A 58 10.24 1.61 32.13
CA GLY A 58 11.16 2.41 32.92
C GLY A 58 12.62 2.08 32.63
N ASP A 59 13.52 3.03 32.91
CA ASP A 59 14.97 2.87 32.75
C ASP A 59 15.58 1.80 33.67
N SER A 60 14.86 1.41 34.73
CA SER A 60 15.22 0.34 35.66
C SER A 60 14.10 -0.71 35.68
N GLU A 61 14.43 -1.89 35.14
CA GLU A 61 13.66 -3.16 35.15
C GLU A 61 12.19 -3.03 35.57
N GLY A 62 11.28 -2.97 34.58
CA GLY A 62 9.83 -2.99 34.80
C GLY A 62 9.03 -2.07 33.87
N ILE A 63 7.72 -2.32 33.85
CA ILE A 63 6.72 -1.43 33.24
C ILE A 63 6.04 -0.64 34.35
N TYR A 64 5.93 0.68 34.16
CA TYR A 64 5.42 1.62 35.14
C TYR A 64 4.08 2.21 34.69
N LEU A 65 3.28 2.58 35.68
CA LEU A 65 2.03 3.32 35.52
C LEU A 65 2.06 4.53 36.43
N ASP A 66 2.26 5.69 35.86
CA ASP A 66 2.19 6.94 36.61
C ASP A 66 0.83 7.59 36.43
N VAL A 67 0.25 8.00 37.54
CA VAL A 67 -1.00 8.72 37.63
C VAL A 67 -0.68 10.16 38.01
N TYR A 68 -1.15 11.11 37.22
CA TYR A 68 -0.90 12.53 37.42
C TYR A 68 -2.21 13.29 37.65
N LEU A 69 -2.13 14.29 38.52
CA LEU A 69 -3.15 15.33 38.66
C LEU A 69 -2.72 16.57 37.91
N LYS A 70 -3.65 17.13 37.12
CA LYS A 70 -3.47 18.37 36.36
C LYS A 70 -4.55 19.38 36.73
N TRP A 71 -4.16 20.59 37.10
CA TRP A 71 -5.10 21.70 37.31
C TRP A 71 -4.50 23.00 36.80
N TYR A 72 -5.31 24.05 36.77
CA TYR A 72 -4.85 25.39 36.43
C TYR A 72 -4.72 26.23 37.71
N GLY A 73 -3.55 26.84 37.91
CA GLY A 73 -3.30 27.77 39.00
C GLY A 73 -4.06 29.08 38.84
N GLU A 74 -4.04 29.93 39.86
CA GLU A 74 -4.66 31.26 39.83
C GLU A 74 -4.07 32.17 38.74
N ASP A 75 -2.83 31.89 38.31
CA ASP A 75 -2.13 32.56 37.21
C ASP A 75 -2.49 31.99 35.82
N GLY A 76 -3.41 31.03 35.74
CA GLY A 76 -3.84 30.37 34.51
C GLY A 76 -2.83 29.37 33.93
N LYS A 77 -1.73 29.07 34.63
CA LYS A 77 -0.75 28.08 34.16
C LYS A 77 -1.15 26.66 34.57
N PRO A 78 -0.93 25.66 33.71
CA PRO A 78 -1.16 24.27 34.06
C PRO A 78 -0.10 23.80 35.06
N VAL A 79 -0.56 23.22 36.17
CA VAL A 79 0.28 22.53 37.14
C VAL A 79 0.00 21.03 36.97
N ILE A 80 1.07 20.24 36.83
CA ILE A 80 1.02 18.78 36.75
C ILE A 80 1.81 18.23 37.93
N LYS A 81 1.21 17.34 38.70
CA LYS A 81 1.86 16.64 39.80
C LYS A 81 1.61 15.15 39.74
N SER A 82 2.63 14.37 40.08
CA SER A 82 2.49 12.94 40.34
C SER A 82 1.50 12.73 41.49
N PHE A 83 0.69 11.67 41.37
CA PHE A 83 -0.34 11.30 42.34
C PHE A 83 -0.15 9.87 42.83
N ALA A 84 0.10 8.92 41.94
CA ALA A 84 0.40 7.55 42.31
C ALA A 84 1.25 6.86 41.24
N THR A 85 2.08 5.90 41.65
CA THR A 85 2.91 5.09 40.76
C THR A 85 2.64 3.61 40.99
N GLY A 86 2.35 2.91 39.91
CA GLY A 86 2.21 1.47 39.83
C GLY A 86 3.37 0.83 39.09
N LYS A 87 3.74 -0.38 39.49
CA LYS A 87 4.74 -1.20 38.80
C LYS A 87 4.29 -2.65 38.72
N THR A 88 4.66 -3.29 37.61
CA THR A 88 4.47 -4.74 37.40
C THR A 88 5.76 -5.52 37.58
N LEU A 89 5.64 -6.76 38.06
CA LEU A 89 6.73 -7.71 38.21
C LEU A 89 7.29 -8.20 36.86
N GLY A 90 6.46 -8.19 35.82
CA GLY A 90 6.80 -8.66 34.48
C GLY A 90 7.13 -7.52 33.51
N GLU A 91 7.96 -7.83 32.50
CA GLU A 91 8.40 -6.87 31.46
C GLU A 91 7.90 -7.26 30.06
N SER A 92 7.01 -8.25 29.98
CA SER A 92 6.53 -8.76 28.70
C SER A 92 5.53 -7.81 28.03
N GLY A 93 5.28 -8.02 26.74
CA GLY A 93 4.22 -7.29 26.03
C GLY A 93 2.83 -7.47 26.68
N SER A 94 2.52 -8.65 27.22
CA SER A 94 1.26 -8.87 27.95
C SER A 94 1.17 -8.11 29.26
N ASP A 95 2.30 -7.89 29.94
CA ASP A 95 2.35 -7.07 31.16
C ASP A 95 2.10 -5.60 30.82
N MET A 96 2.58 -5.14 29.66
CA MET A 96 2.33 -3.80 29.13
C MET A 96 0.85 -3.59 28.81
N ASP A 97 0.23 -4.55 28.13
CA ASP A 97 -1.20 -4.51 27.80
C ASP A 97 -2.06 -4.49 29.07
N ARG A 98 -1.72 -5.33 30.06
CA ARG A 98 -2.38 -5.31 31.36
C ARG A 98 -2.23 -3.95 32.03
N MET A 99 -1.06 -3.32 31.98
CA MET A 99 -0.84 -2.00 32.57
C MET A 99 -1.65 -0.90 31.87
N PHE A 100 -1.82 -0.97 30.55
CA PHE A 100 -2.74 -0.08 29.82
C PHE A 100 -4.22 -0.32 30.17
N LEU A 101 -4.62 -1.56 30.47
CA LEU A 101 -5.96 -1.84 30.97
C LEU A 101 -6.19 -1.22 32.34
N ILE A 102 -5.19 -1.27 33.22
CA ILE A 102 -5.23 -0.61 34.53
C ILE A 102 -5.34 0.91 34.33
N SER A 103 -4.51 1.51 33.48
CA SER A 103 -4.58 2.93 33.08
C SER A 103 -5.98 3.36 32.60
N SER A 104 -6.59 2.54 31.74
CA SER A 104 -7.96 2.73 31.25
C SER A 104 -9.00 2.63 32.37
N ALA A 105 -8.86 1.66 33.28
CA ALA A 105 -9.75 1.49 34.42
C ALA A 105 -9.69 2.69 35.37
N ILE A 106 -8.49 3.22 35.64
CA ILE A 106 -8.29 4.44 36.41
C ILE A 106 -8.98 5.61 35.72
N THR A 107 -8.71 5.83 34.43
CA THR A 107 -9.30 6.94 33.66
C THR A 107 -10.84 6.89 33.71
N LYS A 108 -11.44 5.71 33.50
CA LYS A 108 -12.89 5.49 33.60
C LYS A 108 -13.44 5.65 35.01
N ALA A 109 -12.63 5.40 36.04
CA ALA A 109 -13.05 5.62 37.41
C ALA A 109 -13.32 7.11 37.66
N PHE A 110 -12.58 8.02 37.04
CA PHE A 110 -12.74 9.47 37.20
C PHE A 110 -13.63 10.12 36.13
N HIS A 111 -13.57 9.67 34.88
CA HIS A 111 -14.31 10.29 33.76
C HIS A 111 -15.59 9.56 33.37
N GLY A 112 -15.85 8.38 33.95
CA GLY A 112 -16.95 7.51 33.55
C GLY A 112 -16.70 6.80 32.22
N GLU A 113 -17.67 6.00 31.77
CA GLU A 113 -17.59 5.28 30.48
C GLU A 113 -17.81 6.21 29.27
N GLN A 114 -18.27 7.43 29.52
CA GLN A 114 -18.51 8.46 28.52
C GLN A 114 -17.66 9.68 28.88
N GLY A 115 -16.37 9.65 28.52
CA GLY A 115 -15.50 10.82 28.63
C GLY A 115 -16.18 12.03 27.99
N ALA A 116 -16.01 13.20 28.60
CA ALA A 116 -16.72 14.45 28.34
C ALA A 116 -16.46 15.10 26.95
N TYR A 117 -16.61 14.34 25.87
CA TYR A 117 -16.82 14.80 24.50
C TYR A 117 -18.27 14.61 24.03
N ALA A 118 -19.19 14.30 24.95
CA ALA A 118 -20.61 14.09 24.65
C ALA A 118 -21.42 15.38 24.82
N ARG A 119 -21.28 16.34 23.89
CA ARG A 119 -22.47 17.13 23.51
C ARG A 119 -23.25 16.26 22.51
N TYR A 120 -24.54 16.04 22.81
CA TYR A 120 -25.51 15.20 22.08
C TYR A 120 -25.54 13.70 22.47
N ARG A 121 -26.11 13.40 23.64
CA ARG A 121 -27.14 12.34 23.76
C ARG A 121 -27.92 12.54 25.04
N GLN A 122 -28.93 13.40 24.95
CA GLN A 122 -30.05 13.36 25.88
C GLN A 122 -31.00 12.26 25.42
N MET A 123 -31.47 11.50 26.42
CA MET A 123 -32.65 10.62 26.40
C MET A 123 -32.54 9.38 25.50
N GLU A 124 -32.44 8.21 26.11
CA GLU A 124 -33.65 7.43 26.36
C GLU A 124 -33.41 6.28 27.34
N ASP A 125 -34.43 6.09 28.15
CA ASP A 125 -34.53 5.27 29.35
C ASP A 125 -34.63 3.77 29.02
N GLY A 126 -34.18 2.94 29.95
CA GLY A 126 -34.01 1.51 29.75
C GLY A 126 -35.31 0.71 29.66
N THR A 127 -35.30 -0.35 28.85
CA THR A 127 -36.28 -1.44 28.99
C THR A 127 -35.59 -2.80 28.92
N LYS A 128 -35.79 -3.58 29.99
CA LYS A 128 -35.42 -4.99 30.14
C LYS A 128 -36.21 -5.83 29.13
N ALA A 129 -35.54 -6.71 28.41
CA ALA A 129 -36.17 -7.64 27.47
C ALA A 129 -36.44 -9.00 28.13
N GLU A 130 -37.72 -9.35 28.30
CA GLU A 130 -38.18 -10.73 28.40
C GLU A 130 -38.48 -11.25 26.98
N GLY A 131 -38.00 -12.45 26.67
CA GLY A 131 -38.12 -13.04 25.34
C GLY A 131 -39.51 -13.59 25.04
N VAL A 132 -40.06 -13.24 23.88
CA VAL A 132 -41.28 -13.85 23.31
C VAL A 132 -40.96 -14.44 21.94
N VAL A 133 -41.35 -15.69 21.73
CA VAL A 133 -41.25 -16.39 20.43
C VAL A 133 -42.51 -16.08 19.63
N LEU A 134 -42.36 -15.54 18.41
CA LEU A 134 -43.45 -15.19 17.49
C LEU A 134 -43.44 -16.09 16.25
N HIS A 135 -44.63 -16.54 15.82
CA HIS A 135 -44.84 -17.20 14.54
C HIS A 135 -45.24 -16.17 13.46
N LEU A 136 -44.47 -16.10 12.37
CA LEU A 136 -44.60 -15.09 11.31
C LEU A 136 -45.16 -15.68 10.01
N SER A 137 -45.98 -14.91 9.30
CA SER A 137 -46.53 -15.28 7.98
C SER A 137 -45.51 -15.11 6.83
N PRO A 138 -45.73 -15.69 5.64
CA PRO A 138 -44.75 -15.66 4.53
C PRO A 138 -44.44 -14.27 3.93
N LYS A 139 -45.27 -13.25 4.19
CA LYS A 139 -44.97 -11.84 3.84
C LYS A 139 -44.11 -11.19 4.93
N GLU A 140 -44.40 -11.46 6.19
CA GLU A 140 -43.60 -10.99 7.33
C GLU A 140 -42.24 -11.66 7.38
N GLN A 141 -42.12 -12.93 6.98
CA GLN A 141 -40.83 -13.61 6.81
C GLN A 141 -39.95 -12.95 5.74
N ARG A 142 -40.53 -12.38 4.67
CA ARG A 142 -39.75 -11.67 3.64
C ARG A 142 -39.26 -10.32 4.14
N VAL A 143 -40.12 -9.55 4.80
CA VAL A 143 -39.73 -8.29 5.44
C VAL A 143 -38.69 -8.53 6.55
N LEU A 144 -38.83 -9.61 7.31
CA LEU A 144 -37.85 -10.03 8.31
C LEU A 144 -36.55 -10.51 7.67
N MET A 145 -36.59 -11.24 6.55
CA MET A 145 -35.41 -11.64 5.79
C MET A 145 -34.66 -10.44 5.21
N ASP A 146 -35.36 -9.46 4.66
CA ASP A 146 -34.75 -8.23 4.11
C ASP A 146 -34.17 -7.37 5.24
N ALA A 147 -34.86 -7.26 6.38
CA ALA A 147 -34.34 -6.60 7.58
C ALA A 147 -33.15 -7.36 8.20
N LEU A 148 -33.15 -8.69 8.18
CA LEU A 148 -32.02 -9.52 8.62
C LEU A 148 -30.85 -9.45 7.64
N LEU A 149 -31.10 -9.29 6.33
CA LEU A 149 -30.08 -9.05 5.32
C LEU A 149 -29.45 -7.66 5.49
N GLU A 150 -30.26 -6.62 5.69
CA GLU A 150 -29.79 -5.28 6.06
C GLU A 150 -29.05 -5.27 7.39
N GLN A 151 -29.51 -6.04 8.39
CA GLN A 151 -28.83 -6.21 9.67
C GLN A 151 -27.54 -7.01 9.53
N ARG A 152 -27.47 -8.00 8.63
CA ARG A 152 -26.24 -8.75 8.29
C ARG A 152 -25.22 -7.85 7.58
N MET A 153 -25.68 -6.99 6.67
CA MET A 153 -24.84 -5.98 6.02
C MET A 153 -24.36 -4.91 7.02
N ARG A 154 -25.19 -4.49 7.99
CA ARG A 154 -24.77 -3.65 9.11
C ARG A 154 -23.83 -4.38 10.08
N GLN A 155 -23.99 -5.69 10.26
CA GLN A 155 -23.09 -6.53 11.04
C GLN A 155 -21.73 -6.70 10.36
N GLU A 156 -21.60 -6.74 9.03
CA GLU A 156 -20.28 -6.83 8.37
C GLU A 156 -19.38 -5.62 8.68
N ALA A 157 -19.95 -4.41 8.77
CA ALA A 157 -19.22 -3.21 9.21
C ALA A 157 -18.90 -3.20 10.71
N GLN A 158 -19.78 -3.79 11.55
CA GLN A 158 -19.51 -3.98 12.98
C GLN A 158 -18.53 -5.14 13.24
N MET A 159 -18.48 -6.15 12.37
CA MET A 159 -17.58 -7.30 12.43
C MET A 159 -16.14 -6.86 12.23
N THR A 160 -15.87 -5.84 11.40
CA THR A 160 -14.52 -5.28 11.28
C THR A 160 -14.05 -4.66 12.62
N ASN A 161 -14.95 -4.00 13.34
CA ASN A 161 -14.66 -3.41 14.65
C ASN A 161 -14.54 -4.46 15.76
N THR A 162 -15.38 -5.52 15.74
CA THR A 162 -15.27 -6.62 16.71
C THR A 162 -14.08 -7.54 16.42
N GLU A 163 -13.72 -7.79 15.16
CA GLU A 163 -12.47 -8.46 14.79
C GLU A 163 -11.26 -7.65 15.22
N GLN A 164 -11.25 -6.33 15.01
CA GLN A 164 -10.18 -5.46 15.49
C GLN A 164 -10.09 -5.44 17.02
N LEU A 165 -11.23 -5.46 17.71
CA LEU A 165 -11.29 -5.55 19.17
C LEU A 165 -10.75 -6.90 19.68
N LEU A 166 -11.15 -8.01 19.06
CA LEU A 166 -10.63 -9.34 19.38
C LEU A 166 -9.12 -9.41 19.12
N ARG A 167 -8.64 -8.90 17.98
CA ARG A 167 -7.19 -8.79 17.69
C ARG A 167 -6.43 -7.99 18.74
N ARG A 168 -7.03 -6.90 19.26
CA ARG A 168 -6.43 -6.10 20.34
C ARG A 168 -6.43 -6.84 21.67
N MET A 169 -7.42 -7.70 21.92
CA MET A 169 -7.55 -8.42 23.19
C MET A 169 -6.73 -9.71 23.24
N THR A 170 -6.54 -10.39 22.10
CA THR A 170 -5.92 -11.73 22.05
C THR A 170 -4.63 -11.77 21.21
N GLY A 171 -4.22 -10.64 20.62
CA GLY A 171 -3.09 -10.52 19.70
C GLY A 171 -3.34 -11.15 18.32
N SER A 172 -4.19 -12.17 18.25
CA SER A 172 -4.53 -12.92 17.04
C SER A 172 -5.93 -13.53 17.13
N ILE A 173 -6.69 -13.46 16.03
CA ILE A 173 -8.02 -14.09 15.95
C ILE A 173 -7.91 -15.62 15.92
N THR A 174 -6.86 -16.16 15.29
CA THR A 174 -6.67 -17.61 15.22
C THR A 174 -6.37 -18.21 16.59
N ALA A 175 -5.57 -17.55 17.43
CA ALA A 175 -5.31 -17.98 18.80
C ALA A 175 -6.60 -18.02 19.66
N TYR A 176 -7.42 -16.97 19.58
CA TYR A 176 -8.73 -16.93 20.25
C TYR A 176 -9.67 -18.05 19.77
N MET A 177 -9.65 -18.36 18.48
CA MET A 177 -10.48 -19.42 17.90
C MET A 177 -10.07 -20.82 18.38
N ASP A 178 -8.77 -21.04 18.59
CA ASP A 178 -8.26 -22.30 19.15
C ASP A 178 -8.66 -22.44 20.62
N GLU A 179 -8.69 -21.35 21.39
CA GLU A 179 -9.06 -21.34 22.82
C GLU A 179 -10.57 -21.53 23.07
N VAL A 180 -11.44 -20.85 22.30
CA VAL A 180 -12.89 -20.83 22.59
C VAL A 180 -13.63 -22.05 22.02
N GLY A 181 -12.97 -22.83 21.17
CA GLY A 181 -13.56 -24.00 20.53
C GLY A 181 -14.53 -23.59 19.41
N ALA A 182 -14.28 -24.12 18.21
CA ALA A 182 -15.03 -23.73 17.02
C ALA A 182 -16.53 -24.12 17.10
N ARG A 183 -17.43 -23.15 17.34
CA ARG A 183 -18.75 -23.01 16.64
C ARG A 183 -19.57 -21.80 17.13
N PRO A 184 -20.45 -21.20 16.27
CA PRO A 184 -21.17 -21.82 15.16
C PRO A 184 -21.00 -21.15 13.78
N LEU A 185 -19.78 -21.01 13.27
CA LEU A 185 -19.52 -20.96 11.82
C LEU A 185 -18.43 -21.98 11.53
N ARG A 186 -18.73 -23.02 10.73
CA ARG A 186 -17.69 -23.94 10.25
C ARG A 186 -16.83 -23.16 9.26
N MET A 187 -15.83 -22.43 9.74
CA MET A 187 -14.87 -21.75 8.88
C MET A 187 -14.09 -22.78 8.09
N SER A 188 -13.96 -22.53 6.78
CA SER A 188 -13.21 -23.43 5.93
C SER A 188 -11.72 -23.39 6.32
N THR A 189 -10.97 -24.41 5.92
CA THR A 189 -9.51 -24.42 6.07
C THR A 189 -8.88 -23.23 5.32
N ALA A 190 -9.47 -22.80 4.20
CA ALA A 190 -9.04 -21.62 3.47
C ALA A 190 -9.25 -20.33 4.26
N ASP A 191 -10.42 -20.14 4.90
CA ASP A 191 -10.69 -18.94 5.70
C ASP A 191 -9.75 -18.83 6.90
N ARG A 192 -9.46 -19.96 7.56
CA ARG A 192 -8.47 -20.01 8.64
C ARG A 192 -7.06 -19.68 8.15
N ALA A 193 -6.67 -20.16 6.97
CA ALA A 193 -5.39 -19.82 6.37
C ALA A 193 -5.29 -18.33 6.03
N LEU A 194 -6.38 -17.72 5.53
CA LEU A 194 -6.44 -16.28 5.27
C LEU A 194 -6.31 -15.46 6.56
N LEU A 195 -6.94 -15.89 7.65
CA LEU A 195 -6.74 -15.27 8.97
C LEU A 195 -5.27 -15.39 9.40
N ALA A 196 -4.67 -16.58 9.32
CA ALA A 196 -3.26 -16.76 9.66
C ALA A 196 -2.31 -15.85 8.85
N VAL A 197 -2.62 -15.56 7.57
CA VAL A 197 -1.87 -14.56 6.79
C VAL A 197 -2.00 -13.16 7.41
N ARG A 198 -3.22 -12.73 7.73
CA ARG A 198 -3.49 -11.40 8.34
C ARG A 198 -2.81 -11.27 9.71
N ASP A 199 -2.90 -12.32 10.52
CA ASP A 199 -2.28 -12.40 11.86
C ASP A 199 -0.75 -12.56 11.79
N GLY A 200 -0.19 -12.97 10.65
CA GLY A 200 1.25 -13.21 10.53
C GLY A 200 1.74 -14.52 11.16
N GLU A 201 0.83 -15.46 11.38
CA GLU A 201 1.14 -16.76 11.95
C GLU A 201 1.67 -17.71 10.89
N LEU A 202 2.98 -17.65 10.63
CA LEU A 202 3.62 -18.43 9.59
C LEU A 202 3.44 -19.96 9.78
N TYR A 203 3.51 -20.43 11.02
CA TYR A 203 3.40 -21.86 11.32
C TYR A 203 1.98 -22.38 11.08
N ALA A 204 0.96 -21.69 11.60
CA ALA A 204 -0.44 -22.02 11.36
C ALA A 204 -0.79 -21.93 9.86
N PHE A 205 -0.31 -20.89 9.18
CA PHE A 205 -0.46 -20.77 7.73
C PHE A 205 0.16 -21.97 6.99
N SER A 206 1.38 -22.37 7.34
CA SER A 206 2.09 -23.44 6.64
C SER A 206 1.37 -24.78 6.73
N SER A 207 0.75 -25.10 7.87
CA SER A 207 0.01 -26.35 8.06
C SER A 207 -1.34 -26.34 7.34
N LEU A 208 -2.01 -25.19 7.28
CA LEU A 208 -3.31 -25.02 6.62
C LEU A 208 -3.17 -24.92 5.09
N ALA A 209 -2.15 -24.24 4.58
CA ALA A 209 -1.95 -24.02 3.15
C ALA A 209 -1.79 -25.33 2.35
N VAL A 210 -1.13 -26.33 2.93
CA VAL A 210 -0.93 -27.66 2.30
C VAL A 210 -2.24 -28.43 2.14
N GLN A 211 -3.25 -28.13 2.97
CA GLN A 211 -4.54 -28.82 2.95
C GLN A 211 -5.51 -28.24 1.92
N ILE A 212 -5.20 -27.07 1.34
CA ILE A 212 -6.07 -26.40 0.37
C ILE A 212 -5.77 -26.94 -1.02
N THR A 213 -6.74 -27.70 -1.56
CA THR A 213 -6.63 -28.33 -2.88
C THR A 213 -7.39 -27.58 -3.97
N LYS A 214 -8.37 -26.75 -3.59
CA LYS A 214 -9.19 -26.02 -4.57
C LYS A 214 -8.38 -24.88 -5.21
N PRO A 215 -8.34 -24.79 -6.56
CA PRO A 215 -7.58 -23.76 -7.25
C PRO A 215 -7.96 -22.33 -6.88
N GLU A 216 -9.26 -22.04 -6.73
CA GLU A 216 -9.78 -20.71 -6.39
C GLU A 216 -9.34 -20.27 -4.98
N GLU A 217 -9.54 -21.12 -3.97
CA GLU A 217 -9.13 -20.85 -2.58
C GLU A 217 -7.61 -20.64 -2.47
N ARG A 218 -6.83 -21.43 -3.23
CA ARG A 218 -5.38 -21.29 -3.31
C ARG A 218 -4.96 -19.98 -3.98
N GLY A 219 -5.68 -19.55 -5.01
CA GLY A 219 -5.46 -18.27 -5.67
C GLY A 219 -5.66 -17.09 -4.73
N SER A 220 -6.78 -17.08 -4.00
CA SER A 220 -7.06 -16.09 -2.96
C SER A 220 -5.98 -16.07 -1.88
N LEU A 221 -5.48 -17.25 -1.49
CA LEU A 221 -4.42 -17.35 -0.49
C LEU A 221 -3.07 -16.83 -1.00
N LEU A 222 -2.72 -17.08 -2.27
CA LEU A 222 -1.53 -16.52 -2.91
C LEU A 222 -1.61 -14.98 -2.91
N ALA A 223 -2.74 -14.41 -3.33
CA ALA A 223 -2.93 -12.97 -3.37
C ALA A 223 -2.80 -12.33 -1.96
N ALA A 224 -3.43 -12.95 -0.95
CA ALA A 224 -3.32 -12.49 0.44
C ALA A 224 -1.88 -12.58 0.97
N ALA A 225 -1.18 -13.69 0.72
CA ALA A 225 0.20 -13.89 1.17
C ALA A 225 1.19 -12.93 0.47
N ALA A 226 1.02 -12.73 -0.84
CA ALA A 226 1.84 -11.82 -1.63
C ALA A 226 1.70 -10.36 -1.18
N GLY A 227 0.47 -9.94 -0.85
CA GLY A 227 0.13 -8.60 -0.36
C GLY A 227 0.46 -8.32 1.11
N ARG A 228 0.91 -9.32 1.88
CA ARG A 228 1.25 -9.11 3.29
C ARG A 228 2.62 -8.42 3.41
N PRO A 229 2.73 -7.24 4.04
CA PRO A 229 4.02 -6.57 4.19
C PRO A 229 4.96 -7.33 5.14
N GLY A 230 6.25 -7.01 5.07
CA GLY A 230 7.28 -7.51 6.00
C GLY A 230 7.82 -8.93 5.71
N PRO A 231 8.78 -9.41 6.52
CA PRO A 231 9.53 -10.63 6.27
C PRO A 231 8.69 -11.90 6.39
N VAL A 232 7.66 -11.88 7.24
CA VAL A 232 6.69 -12.98 7.39
C VAL A 232 5.89 -13.16 6.10
N GLY A 233 5.36 -12.06 5.53
CA GLY A 233 4.61 -12.09 4.27
C GLY A 233 5.44 -12.61 3.11
N LYS A 234 6.70 -12.19 3.01
CA LYS A 234 7.66 -12.73 2.02
C LYS A 234 7.81 -14.25 2.12
N ARG A 235 7.88 -14.80 3.35
CA ARG A 235 7.96 -16.26 3.57
C ARG A 235 6.65 -16.97 3.22
N MET A 236 5.51 -16.40 3.58
CA MET A 236 4.19 -16.93 3.21
C MET A 236 3.99 -16.96 1.69
N ALA A 237 4.34 -15.89 0.98
CA ALA A 237 4.30 -15.84 -0.48
C ALA A 237 5.19 -16.92 -1.10
N ARG A 238 6.42 -17.07 -0.61
CA ARG A 238 7.35 -18.13 -1.06
C ARG A 238 6.79 -19.54 -0.83
N LEU A 239 6.07 -19.80 0.25
CA LEU A 239 5.41 -21.09 0.47
C LEU A 239 4.34 -21.36 -0.60
N MET A 240 3.57 -20.35 -0.99
CA MET A 240 2.58 -20.48 -2.07
C MET A 240 3.22 -20.71 -3.44
N LEU A 241 4.44 -20.24 -3.64
CA LEU A 241 5.24 -20.56 -4.82
C LEU A 241 5.73 -22.01 -4.84
N GLY A 242 5.76 -22.71 -3.70
CA GLY A 242 6.11 -24.13 -3.62
C GLY A 242 5.04 -25.09 -4.17
N THR A 243 3.83 -24.59 -4.48
CA THR A 243 2.73 -25.46 -4.92
C THR A 243 2.99 -26.05 -6.31
N LYS A 244 2.58 -27.31 -6.50
CA LYS A 244 2.83 -28.07 -7.74
C LYS A 244 1.92 -27.65 -8.91
N SER A 245 0.66 -27.29 -8.65
CA SER A 245 -0.25 -26.93 -9.73
C SER A 245 -0.11 -25.45 -10.09
N PRO A 246 -0.19 -25.10 -11.38
CA PRO A 246 -0.11 -23.73 -11.84
C PRO A 246 -1.32 -22.91 -11.41
N TYR A 247 -1.17 -21.59 -11.45
CA TYR A 247 -2.17 -20.59 -11.17
C TYR A 247 -2.73 -20.03 -12.48
N PRO A 248 -4.01 -19.60 -12.49
CA PRO A 248 -4.55 -18.76 -13.56
C PRO A 248 -3.77 -17.44 -13.70
N GLU A 249 -3.68 -16.93 -14.92
CA GLU A 249 -2.92 -15.71 -15.24
C GLU A 249 -3.45 -14.47 -14.50
N ASP A 250 -4.76 -14.29 -14.44
CA ASP A 250 -5.44 -13.18 -13.76
C ASP A 250 -5.17 -13.18 -12.24
N VAL A 251 -5.23 -14.36 -11.62
CA VAL A 251 -4.93 -14.57 -10.20
C VAL A 251 -3.47 -14.27 -9.90
N TRP A 252 -2.56 -14.72 -10.77
CA TRP A 252 -1.13 -14.45 -10.62
C TRP A 252 -0.81 -12.96 -10.75
N LEU A 253 -1.41 -12.29 -11.74
CA LEU A 253 -1.25 -10.86 -11.95
C LEU A 253 -1.74 -10.07 -10.73
N ASP A 254 -2.90 -10.40 -10.15
CA ASP A 254 -3.39 -9.76 -8.91
C ASP A 254 -2.40 -9.95 -7.75
N ALA A 255 -1.87 -11.17 -7.57
CA ALA A 255 -0.88 -11.44 -6.53
C ALA A 255 0.42 -10.64 -6.73
N CYS A 256 0.92 -10.54 -7.97
CA CYS A 256 2.07 -9.72 -8.30
C CYS A 256 1.83 -8.23 -8.04
N LYS A 257 0.65 -7.70 -8.37
CA LYS A 257 0.27 -6.31 -8.08
C LYS A 257 0.25 -6.04 -6.57
N ARG A 258 -0.34 -6.94 -5.79
CA ARG A 258 -0.31 -6.84 -4.31
C ARG A 258 1.10 -6.92 -3.74
N ALA A 259 1.98 -7.74 -4.34
CA ALA A 259 3.39 -7.79 -3.95
C ALA A 259 4.10 -6.45 -4.25
N VAL A 260 3.81 -5.82 -5.39
CA VAL A 260 4.32 -4.47 -5.73
C VAL A 260 3.88 -3.45 -4.69
N ASP A 261 2.62 -3.48 -4.27
CA ASP A 261 2.06 -2.56 -3.27
C ASP A 261 2.78 -2.66 -1.89
N THR A 262 3.49 -3.76 -1.63
CA THR A 262 4.27 -3.93 -0.39
C THR A 262 5.64 -3.24 -0.42
N GLY A 263 6.13 -2.85 -1.61
CA GLY A 263 7.45 -2.24 -1.81
C GLY A 263 8.66 -3.18 -1.67
N ASP A 264 8.45 -4.50 -1.54
CA ASP A 264 9.53 -5.49 -1.41
C ASP A 264 10.07 -5.94 -2.79
N LEU A 265 11.08 -5.24 -3.28
CA LEU A 265 11.74 -5.50 -4.58
C LEU A 265 12.12 -6.98 -4.77
N GLN A 266 12.72 -7.61 -3.77
CA GLN A 266 13.18 -9.00 -3.86
C GLN A 266 12.00 -9.98 -3.98
N ARG A 267 10.86 -9.68 -3.37
CA ARG A 267 9.65 -10.50 -3.48
C ARG A 267 9.04 -10.40 -4.86
N VAL A 268 8.93 -9.18 -5.39
CA VAL A 268 8.41 -8.96 -6.76
C VAL A 268 9.31 -9.66 -7.77
N GLN A 269 10.64 -9.54 -7.63
CA GLN A 269 11.60 -10.25 -8.48
C GLN A 269 11.44 -11.77 -8.40
N MET A 270 11.35 -12.33 -7.19
CA MET A 270 11.12 -13.77 -7.00
C MET A 270 9.84 -14.27 -7.68
N MET A 271 8.77 -13.46 -7.69
CA MET A 271 7.55 -13.80 -8.40
C MET A 271 7.72 -13.68 -9.92
N LEU A 272 8.34 -12.60 -10.41
CA LEU A 272 8.62 -12.44 -11.85
C LEU A 272 9.44 -13.61 -12.40
N ASP A 273 10.49 -14.03 -11.70
CA ASP A 273 11.35 -15.14 -12.09
C ASP A 273 10.60 -16.48 -12.21
N GLN A 274 9.52 -16.66 -11.43
CA GLN A 274 8.72 -17.89 -11.43
C GLN A 274 7.45 -17.81 -12.28
N THR A 275 7.19 -16.68 -12.94
CA THR A 275 5.94 -16.45 -13.68
C THR A 275 5.72 -17.49 -14.77
N MET A 276 6.77 -17.82 -15.52
CA MET A 276 6.67 -18.77 -16.63
C MET A 276 6.42 -20.22 -16.17
N ASP A 277 6.84 -20.58 -14.95
CA ASP A 277 6.68 -21.93 -14.41
C ASP A 277 5.38 -22.11 -13.61
N LYS A 278 4.88 -21.01 -13.01
CA LYS A 278 3.77 -21.06 -12.06
C LYS A 278 2.43 -20.64 -12.63
N VAL A 279 2.39 -20.13 -13.86
CA VAL A 279 1.16 -19.72 -14.51
C VAL A 279 0.76 -20.75 -15.57
N ALA A 280 -0.53 -21.01 -15.69
CA ALA A 280 -1.06 -21.87 -16.74
C ALA A 280 -1.13 -21.08 -18.05
N ASN A 281 -0.35 -21.50 -19.07
CA ASN A 281 -0.28 -20.85 -20.39
C ASN A 281 -0.04 -19.33 -20.32
N PRO A 282 1.05 -18.87 -19.69
CA PRO A 282 1.29 -17.44 -19.48
C PRO A 282 1.42 -16.68 -20.80
N SER A 283 0.72 -15.57 -20.92
CA SER A 283 1.02 -14.57 -21.93
C SER A 283 2.48 -14.11 -21.82
N PRO A 284 3.23 -14.00 -22.94
CA PRO A 284 4.57 -13.42 -22.92
C PRO A 284 4.62 -12.00 -22.34
N ALA A 285 3.50 -11.27 -22.41
CA ALA A 285 3.39 -9.90 -21.90
C ALA A 285 3.17 -9.82 -20.38
N LEU A 286 2.84 -10.93 -19.71
CA LEU A 286 2.46 -10.95 -18.29
C LEU A 286 3.53 -10.36 -17.37
N PRO A 287 4.84 -10.69 -17.48
CA PRO A 287 5.88 -10.02 -16.71
C PRO A 287 5.91 -8.51 -16.97
N GLY A 288 5.70 -8.11 -18.22
CA GLY A 288 5.63 -6.71 -18.63
C GLY A 288 4.44 -5.94 -18.03
N GLU A 289 3.30 -6.59 -17.83
CA GLU A 289 2.15 -5.99 -17.13
C GLU A 289 2.48 -5.68 -15.67
N VAL A 290 3.18 -6.59 -15.00
CA VAL A 290 3.67 -6.38 -13.63
C VAL A 290 4.68 -5.25 -13.58
N LEU A 291 5.63 -5.20 -14.53
CA LEU A 291 6.60 -4.09 -14.62
C LEU A 291 5.91 -2.75 -14.84
N ARG A 292 4.88 -2.70 -15.70
CA ARG A 292 4.10 -1.49 -15.94
C ARG A 292 3.35 -1.03 -14.68
N TYR A 293 2.71 -1.96 -13.97
CA TYR A 293 2.04 -1.64 -12.70
C TYR A 293 3.05 -1.15 -11.65
N ALA A 294 4.20 -1.82 -11.52
CA ALA A 294 5.28 -1.38 -10.64
C ALA A 294 5.76 0.02 -10.99
N TYR A 295 5.88 0.36 -12.28
CA TYR A 295 6.31 1.69 -12.72
C TYR A 295 5.34 2.79 -12.32
N LEU A 296 4.04 2.53 -12.39
CA LEU A 296 3.01 3.48 -11.99
C LEU A 296 2.93 3.67 -10.47
N GLN A 297 3.14 2.63 -9.67
CA GLN A 297 3.05 2.71 -8.21
C GLN A 297 4.37 3.16 -7.55
N ASN A 298 5.50 2.62 -8.00
CA ASN A 298 6.83 2.90 -7.45
C ASN A 298 7.89 2.90 -8.56
N PRO A 299 8.14 4.06 -9.20
CA PRO A 299 9.09 4.19 -10.30
C PRO A 299 10.52 3.77 -9.94
N ALA A 300 10.96 3.97 -8.69
CA ALA A 300 12.31 3.60 -8.26
C ALA A 300 12.50 2.08 -8.28
N MET A 301 11.57 1.34 -7.67
CA MET A 301 11.57 -0.13 -7.70
C MET A 301 11.45 -0.65 -9.14
N ALA A 302 10.58 -0.04 -9.93
CA ALA A 302 10.37 -0.45 -11.31
C ALA A 302 11.61 -0.28 -12.18
N ARG A 303 12.42 0.78 -11.99
CA ARG A 303 13.70 0.94 -12.69
C ARG A 303 14.65 -0.21 -12.40
N ASP A 304 14.74 -0.64 -11.14
CA ASP A 304 15.59 -1.77 -10.76
C ASP A 304 15.07 -3.09 -11.37
N LEU A 305 13.76 -3.31 -11.35
CA LEU A 305 13.12 -4.47 -11.98
C LEU A 305 13.34 -4.47 -13.50
N ILE A 306 13.10 -3.35 -14.18
CA ILE A 306 13.33 -3.21 -15.63
C ILE A 306 14.80 -3.46 -15.96
N ARG A 307 15.73 -2.98 -15.14
CA ARG A 307 17.17 -3.21 -15.33
C ARG A 307 17.52 -4.70 -15.29
N TRP A 308 16.94 -5.46 -14.37
CA TRP A 308 17.25 -6.89 -14.20
C TRP A 308 16.38 -7.85 -15.03
N ALA A 309 15.23 -7.40 -15.52
CA ALA A 309 14.35 -8.22 -16.34
C ALA A 309 15.05 -8.72 -17.62
N PRO A 310 14.86 -9.98 -18.04
CA PRO A 310 15.43 -10.49 -19.28
C PRO A 310 14.84 -9.75 -20.49
N PRO A 311 15.62 -9.59 -21.58
CA PRO A 311 15.20 -8.81 -22.74
C PRO A 311 13.92 -9.34 -23.38
N GLU A 312 13.76 -10.66 -23.45
CA GLU A 312 12.56 -11.31 -24.01
C GLU A 312 11.26 -10.89 -23.29
N GLN A 313 11.29 -10.80 -21.96
CA GLN A 313 10.14 -10.37 -21.17
C GLN A 313 9.82 -8.88 -21.35
N VAL A 314 10.85 -8.05 -21.53
CA VAL A 314 10.68 -6.61 -21.76
C VAL A 314 10.21 -6.33 -23.18
N ALA A 315 10.70 -7.06 -24.18
CA ALA A 315 10.24 -6.96 -25.56
C ALA A 315 8.76 -7.33 -25.72
N ALA A 316 8.28 -8.30 -24.94
CA ALA A 316 6.88 -8.70 -24.91
C ALA A 316 5.99 -7.78 -24.05
N ALA A 317 6.55 -6.81 -23.33
CA ALA A 317 5.81 -5.95 -22.43
C ALA A 317 4.79 -5.05 -23.15
N PRO A 318 3.71 -4.62 -22.48
CA PRO A 318 2.76 -3.68 -23.07
C PRO A 318 3.45 -2.37 -23.43
N ILE A 319 3.28 -1.90 -24.67
CA ILE A 319 3.88 -0.64 -25.16
C ILE A 319 3.51 0.58 -24.31
N GLY A 320 2.39 0.50 -23.59
CA GLY A 320 1.99 1.50 -22.61
C GLY A 320 3.08 1.80 -21.57
N LEU A 321 3.92 0.83 -21.19
CA LEU A 321 5.04 1.04 -20.27
C LEU A 321 6.07 2.03 -20.83
N LEU A 322 6.39 1.94 -22.13
CA LEU A 322 7.27 2.89 -22.80
C LEU A 322 6.68 4.30 -22.78
N TYR A 323 5.38 4.42 -23.06
CA TYR A 323 4.69 5.71 -23.07
C TYR A 323 4.52 6.30 -21.66
N ASP A 324 4.33 5.46 -20.65
CA ASP A 324 4.29 5.88 -19.25
C ASP A 324 5.67 6.44 -18.81
N ALA A 325 6.77 5.79 -19.22
CA ALA A 325 8.13 6.29 -19.01
C ALA A 325 8.43 7.59 -19.80
N ALA A 326 7.92 7.70 -21.03
CA ALA A 326 8.04 8.93 -21.83
C ALA A 326 7.33 10.11 -21.17
N ARG A 327 6.11 9.89 -20.66
CA ARG A 327 5.36 10.91 -19.91
C ARG A 327 6.03 11.30 -18.60
N ALA A 328 6.81 10.41 -18.00
CA ALA A 328 7.63 10.69 -16.82
C ALA A 328 8.96 11.40 -17.16
N CYS A 329 9.31 11.54 -18.44
CA CYS A 329 10.64 12.01 -18.90
C CYS A 329 11.78 11.21 -18.26
N ASP A 330 11.63 9.88 -18.19
CA ASP A 330 12.61 8.99 -17.57
C ASP A 330 13.53 8.38 -18.62
N LEU A 331 14.62 9.07 -18.95
CA LEU A 331 15.57 8.63 -19.98
C LEU A 331 16.13 7.23 -19.67
N HIS A 332 16.46 6.95 -18.41
CA HIS A 332 17.03 5.67 -18.02
C HIS A 332 16.05 4.51 -18.24
N ALA A 333 14.78 4.66 -17.86
CA ALA A 333 13.78 3.65 -18.14
C ALA A 333 13.57 3.49 -19.65
N LEU A 334 13.43 4.60 -20.38
CA LEU A 334 13.24 4.58 -21.85
C LEU A 334 14.36 3.83 -22.55
N THR A 335 15.63 4.19 -22.30
CA THR A 335 16.79 3.55 -22.93
C THR A 335 16.88 2.06 -22.60
N ASN A 336 16.56 1.64 -21.37
CA ASN A 336 16.58 0.23 -21.00
C ASN A 336 15.45 -0.56 -21.67
N LEU A 337 14.25 0.01 -21.76
CA LEU A 337 13.10 -0.62 -22.40
C LEU A 337 13.35 -0.81 -23.90
N THR A 338 13.76 0.25 -24.60
CA THR A 338 14.04 0.19 -26.05
C THR A 338 15.21 -0.73 -26.36
N ARG A 339 16.29 -0.72 -25.56
CA ARG A 339 17.46 -1.59 -25.78
C ARG A 339 17.13 -3.06 -25.62
N LYS A 340 16.17 -3.35 -24.76
CA LYS A 340 15.65 -4.70 -24.53
C LYS A 340 14.56 -5.10 -25.54
N GLY A 341 14.30 -4.28 -26.55
CA GLY A 341 13.43 -4.62 -27.67
C GLY A 341 12.01 -4.08 -27.58
N LEU A 342 11.66 -3.29 -26.56
CA LEU A 342 10.34 -2.66 -26.49
C LEU A 342 10.29 -1.43 -27.41
N GLN A 343 9.88 -1.66 -28.65
CA GLN A 343 9.79 -0.64 -29.70
C GLN A 343 8.34 -0.31 -30.06
N PRO A 344 8.03 0.94 -30.47
CA PRO A 344 6.72 1.27 -31.03
C PRO A 344 6.52 0.51 -32.35
N GLN A 345 5.43 -0.25 -32.48
CA GLN A 345 5.10 -0.97 -33.72
C GLN A 345 4.49 -0.05 -34.81
N GLY A 346 3.97 1.10 -34.39
CA GLY A 346 3.39 2.14 -35.25
C GLY A 346 4.22 3.42 -35.19
N SER A 347 3.56 4.56 -34.98
CA SER A 347 4.26 5.84 -34.83
C SER A 347 5.02 5.95 -33.50
N ALA A 348 6.21 6.52 -33.54
CA ALA A 348 7.01 6.96 -32.39
C ALA A 348 6.45 8.24 -31.73
N ALA A 349 5.50 8.93 -32.37
CA ALA A 349 4.91 10.17 -31.86
C ALA A 349 4.41 10.08 -30.40
N PRO A 350 3.75 9.00 -29.93
CA PRO A 350 3.30 8.91 -28.55
C PRO A 350 4.45 8.87 -27.52
N ALA A 351 5.64 8.40 -27.92
CA ALA A 351 6.84 8.42 -27.09
C ALA A 351 7.57 9.77 -27.15
N LEU A 352 7.56 10.44 -28.31
CA LEU A 352 8.28 11.71 -28.51
C LEU A 352 7.51 12.93 -28.01
N ARG A 353 6.18 12.98 -28.23
CA ARG A 353 5.32 14.12 -27.86
C ARG A 353 5.50 14.57 -26.40
N PRO A 354 5.53 13.67 -25.39
CA PRO A 354 5.70 14.10 -24.00
C PRO A 354 7.08 14.71 -23.72
N LEU A 355 8.14 14.19 -24.35
CA LEU A 355 9.50 14.68 -24.18
C LEU A 355 9.66 16.09 -24.76
N ILE A 356 9.13 16.28 -25.96
CA ILE A 356 9.19 17.55 -26.69
C ILE A 356 8.31 18.60 -26.00
N ALA A 357 7.08 18.25 -25.60
CA ALA A 357 6.14 19.19 -24.98
C ALA A 357 6.64 19.74 -23.63
N ARG A 358 7.51 19.02 -22.93
CA ARG A 358 8.13 19.46 -21.67
C ARG A 358 9.46 20.19 -21.86
N GLY A 359 9.82 20.52 -23.10
CA GLY A 359 11.08 21.22 -23.41
C GLY A 359 12.33 20.34 -23.27
N SER A 360 12.17 19.02 -23.18
CA SER A 360 13.27 18.06 -23.10
C SER A 360 13.60 17.51 -24.49
N GLU A 361 13.78 18.41 -25.47
CA GLU A 361 14.10 18.05 -26.86
C GLU A 361 15.39 17.20 -26.94
N TRP A 362 16.41 17.54 -26.15
CA TRP A 362 17.66 16.78 -26.10
C TRP A 362 17.45 15.30 -25.73
N MET A 363 16.48 14.98 -24.87
CA MET A 363 16.17 13.59 -24.50
C MET A 363 15.54 12.83 -25.67
N ALA A 364 14.68 13.51 -26.44
CA ALA A 364 14.08 12.94 -27.63
C ALA A 364 15.16 12.64 -28.68
N VAL A 365 16.10 13.58 -28.89
CA VAL A 365 17.25 13.40 -29.78
C VAL A 365 18.13 12.23 -29.34
N GLU A 366 18.47 12.16 -28.05
CA GLU A 366 19.30 11.07 -27.52
C GLU A 366 18.60 9.72 -27.71
N LEU A 367 17.31 9.63 -27.42
CA LEU A 367 16.53 8.40 -27.56
C LEU A 367 16.46 7.95 -29.03
N LEU A 368 16.23 8.89 -29.95
CA LEU A 368 16.21 8.65 -31.40
C LEU A 368 17.56 8.14 -31.90
N ARG A 369 18.66 8.83 -31.60
CA ARG A 369 19.99 8.46 -32.11
C ARG A 369 20.54 7.15 -31.56
N SER A 370 20.12 6.75 -30.36
CA SER A 370 20.75 5.64 -29.66
C SER A 370 19.99 4.31 -29.78
N VAL A 371 18.66 4.31 -29.65
CA VAL A 371 17.93 3.05 -29.42
C VAL A 371 16.52 2.99 -30.03
N LEU A 372 15.85 4.11 -30.29
CA LEU A 372 14.47 4.09 -30.79
C LEU A 372 14.44 3.82 -32.29
N GLN A 373 13.76 2.75 -32.70
CA GLN A 373 13.55 2.44 -34.10
C GLN A 373 12.32 3.18 -34.63
N VAL A 374 12.47 3.81 -35.79
CA VAL A 374 11.42 4.61 -36.44
C VAL A 374 11.21 4.08 -37.85
N ARG A 375 9.97 4.13 -38.33
CA ARG A 375 9.63 3.71 -39.70
C ARG A 375 9.93 4.83 -40.69
N GLN A 376 10.24 4.46 -41.93
CA GLN A 376 10.48 5.43 -43.00
C GLN A 376 9.27 6.36 -43.24
N ASP A 377 8.06 5.86 -43.00
CA ASP A 377 6.78 6.54 -43.20
C ASP A 377 6.19 7.15 -41.91
N ASP A 378 6.98 7.36 -40.85
CA ASP A 378 6.50 7.90 -39.57
C ASP A 378 6.29 9.42 -39.57
N TYR A 379 5.41 9.87 -40.47
CA TYR A 379 5.02 11.27 -40.62
C TYR A 379 4.30 11.84 -39.39
N GLU A 380 3.67 10.98 -38.58
CA GLU A 380 3.05 11.39 -37.31
C GLU A 380 4.10 11.84 -36.27
N ALA A 381 5.25 11.18 -36.24
CA ALA A 381 6.37 11.60 -35.39
C ALA A 381 6.98 12.91 -35.89
N LEU A 382 7.15 13.06 -37.22
CA LEU A 382 7.66 14.29 -37.83
C LEU A 382 6.73 15.49 -37.56
N ASP A 383 5.41 15.32 -37.77
CA ASP A 383 4.41 16.35 -37.44
C ASP A 383 4.45 16.75 -35.97
N ALA A 384 4.63 15.79 -35.06
CA ALA A 384 4.73 16.07 -33.64
C ALA A 384 5.94 16.95 -33.28
N CYS A 385 7.08 16.77 -33.95
CA CYS A 385 8.26 17.62 -33.80
C CYS A 385 8.01 19.02 -34.37
N LEU A 386 7.47 19.11 -35.59
CA LEU A 386 7.24 20.37 -36.29
C LEU A 386 6.26 21.29 -35.53
N ARG A 387 5.14 20.75 -35.04
CA ARG A 387 4.13 21.49 -34.25
C ARG A 387 4.65 22.04 -32.92
N LYS A 388 5.78 21.54 -32.44
CA LYS A 388 6.43 22.00 -31.21
C LYS A 388 7.76 22.69 -31.48
N HIS A 389 8.06 22.98 -32.74
CA HIS A 389 9.27 23.65 -33.19
C HIS A 389 10.56 22.96 -32.73
N ALA A 390 10.52 21.63 -32.58
CA ALA A 390 11.66 20.82 -32.15
C ALA A 390 12.51 20.43 -33.37
N SER A 391 13.32 21.38 -33.84
CA SER A 391 14.13 21.22 -35.05
C SER A 391 15.16 20.10 -34.91
N SER A 392 15.85 19.98 -33.78
CA SER A 392 16.87 18.95 -33.57
C SER A 392 16.27 17.56 -33.45
N ALA A 393 15.08 17.44 -32.84
CA ALA A 393 14.36 16.17 -32.82
C ALA A 393 13.87 15.75 -34.23
N ALA A 394 13.46 16.72 -35.06
CA ALA A 394 13.09 16.46 -36.45
C ALA A 394 14.30 16.05 -37.30
N GLU A 395 15.45 16.71 -37.15
CA GLU A 395 16.72 16.29 -37.78
C GLU A 395 17.08 14.85 -37.38
N ALA A 396 17.01 14.53 -36.09
CA ALA A 396 17.30 13.19 -35.58
C ALA A 396 16.34 12.10 -36.10
N LEU A 397 15.09 12.45 -36.44
CA LEU A 397 14.14 11.51 -37.08
C LEU A 397 14.58 11.18 -38.52
N LEU A 398 15.04 12.18 -39.27
CA LEU A 398 15.54 11.97 -40.63
C LEU A 398 16.85 11.18 -40.63
N GLU A 399 17.76 11.46 -39.69
CA GLU A 399 18.97 10.65 -39.47
C GLU A 399 18.65 9.18 -39.18
N ASN A 400 17.50 8.90 -38.53
CA ASN A 400 17.00 7.56 -38.25
C ASN A 400 16.20 6.92 -39.40
N GLY A 401 16.16 7.57 -40.57
CA GLY A 401 15.61 7.00 -41.80
C GLY A 401 14.18 7.38 -42.13
N VAL A 402 13.57 8.37 -41.45
CA VAL A 402 12.29 8.94 -41.89
C VAL A 402 12.50 9.69 -43.20
N GLU A 403 11.70 9.38 -44.22
CA GLU A 403 11.74 10.10 -45.49
C GLU A 403 10.88 11.36 -45.41
N LEU A 404 11.38 12.47 -45.93
CA LEU A 404 10.63 13.73 -46.03
C LEU A 404 9.67 13.68 -47.25
N ASP A 405 10.02 12.85 -48.24
CA ASP A 405 9.31 12.64 -49.49
C ASP A 405 7.98 11.91 -49.26
N GLY A 406 6.91 12.71 -49.15
CA GLY A 406 5.55 12.21 -48.90
C GLY A 406 4.89 12.84 -47.68
N TYR A 407 5.65 13.54 -46.84
CA TYR A 407 5.11 14.23 -45.67
C TYR A 407 4.03 15.25 -46.05
N LEU A 408 4.28 16.10 -47.04
CA LEU A 408 3.30 17.11 -47.49
C LEU A 408 2.01 16.46 -48.02
N ALA A 409 2.13 15.34 -48.74
CA ALA A 409 0.97 14.60 -49.25
C ALA A 409 0.19 13.92 -48.11
N TRP A 410 0.88 13.42 -47.09
CA TRP A 410 0.28 12.89 -45.87
C TRP A 410 -0.42 14.00 -45.06
N ALA A 411 0.25 15.14 -44.85
CA ALA A 411 -0.26 16.28 -44.12
C ALA A 411 -1.53 16.86 -44.77
N ALA A 412 -1.54 16.95 -46.11
CA ALA A 412 -2.72 17.37 -46.87
C ALA A 412 -3.90 16.40 -46.70
N LYS A 413 -3.65 15.07 -46.69
CA LYS A 413 -4.70 14.06 -46.44
C LYS A 413 -5.28 14.16 -45.03
N GLN A 414 -4.46 14.52 -44.05
CA GLN A 414 -4.85 14.64 -42.64
C GLN A 414 -5.39 16.03 -42.26
N ASN A 415 -5.52 16.96 -43.22
CA ASN A 415 -5.90 18.36 -42.99
C ASN A 415 -5.02 19.05 -41.92
N VAL A 416 -3.72 18.75 -41.92
CA VAL A 416 -2.76 19.35 -41.00
C VAL A 416 -2.36 20.74 -41.53
N LEU A 417 -2.54 21.76 -40.70
CA LEU A 417 -2.07 23.12 -40.96
C LEU A 417 -0.82 23.36 -40.11
N LEU A 418 0.30 23.62 -40.78
CA LEU A 418 1.55 24.04 -40.15
C LEU A 418 1.55 25.56 -40.00
N ASP A 419 2.09 26.04 -38.89
CA ASP A 419 2.35 27.46 -38.73
C ASP A 419 3.64 27.86 -39.46
N THR A 420 3.90 29.17 -39.53
CA THR A 420 5.04 29.72 -40.27
C THR A 420 6.38 29.20 -39.76
N GLN A 421 6.53 28.97 -38.45
CA GLN A 421 7.78 28.47 -37.87
C GLN A 421 8.00 26.99 -38.18
N ALA A 422 6.95 26.16 -38.12
CA ALA A 422 7.01 24.77 -38.52
C ALA A 422 7.33 24.64 -40.02
N GLN A 423 6.80 25.54 -40.86
CA GLN A 423 7.13 25.61 -42.28
C GLN A 423 8.61 25.94 -42.51
N GLU A 424 9.15 26.94 -41.81
CA GLU A 424 10.57 27.31 -41.90
C GLU A 424 11.50 26.17 -41.48
N ILE A 425 11.13 25.39 -40.45
CA ILE A 425 11.88 24.20 -40.04
C ILE A 425 11.84 23.15 -41.15
N LEU A 426 10.67 22.90 -41.73
CA LEU A 426 10.52 21.92 -42.82
C LEU A 426 11.37 22.28 -44.04
N ASP A 427 11.37 23.56 -44.44
CA ASP A 427 12.16 24.05 -45.57
C ASP A 427 13.67 23.87 -45.32
N ARG A 428 14.15 24.17 -44.11
CA ARG A 428 15.55 23.95 -43.71
C ARG A 428 15.94 22.48 -43.75
N LEU A 429 15.08 21.59 -43.28
CA LEU A 429 15.33 20.14 -43.31
C LEU A 429 15.41 19.63 -44.75
N ALA A 430 14.54 20.11 -45.63
CA ALA A 430 14.55 19.76 -47.05
C ALA A 430 15.83 20.24 -47.76
N GLU A 431 16.29 21.46 -47.47
CA GLU A 431 17.57 21.98 -47.99
C GLU A 431 18.77 21.13 -47.53
N GLN A 432 18.81 20.76 -46.25
CA GLN A 432 19.88 19.91 -45.70
C GLN A 432 19.90 18.53 -46.37
N GLN A 433 18.73 17.90 -46.56
CA GLN A 433 18.65 16.59 -47.20
C GLN A 433 19.06 16.64 -48.69
N ALA A 434 18.70 17.71 -49.40
CA ALA A 434 19.15 17.94 -50.78
C ALA A 434 20.68 18.10 -50.87
N GLN A 435 21.29 18.80 -49.90
CA GLN A 435 22.75 18.93 -49.83
C GLN A 435 23.44 17.59 -49.56
N VAL A 436 22.92 16.78 -48.62
CA VAL A 436 23.46 15.44 -48.31
C VAL A 436 23.34 14.49 -49.50
N ASN A 437 22.21 14.48 -50.22
CA ASN A 437 22.01 13.67 -51.41
C ASN A 437 22.84 14.14 -52.62
N SER A 438 23.30 15.39 -52.61
CA SER A 438 24.18 15.97 -53.64
C SER A 438 25.68 15.79 -53.37
N ALA A 439 26.06 15.27 -52.20
CA ALA A 439 27.45 14.98 -51.86
C ALA A 439 27.92 13.69 -52.59
N PRO A 440 29.02 13.73 -53.37
CA PRO A 440 29.48 12.56 -54.10
C PRO A 440 29.96 11.46 -53.15
N GLU A 441 29.56 10.21 -53.41
CA GLU A 441 30.09 9.01 -52.76
C GLU A 441 31.63 9.08 -52.75
N GLN A 442 32.23 9.21 -51.56
CA GLN A 442 33.67 9.00 -51.41
C GLN A 442 33.94 7.52 -51.61
N ASN A 443 34.25 7.15 -52.86
CA ASN A 443 34.89 5.91 -53.20
C ASN A 443 36.10 5.69 -52.28
N GLY A 444 36.02 4.66 -51.43
CA GLY A 444 37.14 4.20 -50.63
C GLY A 444 38.35 3.85 -51.52
N PRO A 445 39.59 3.99 -51.03
CA PRO A 445 40.77 3.75 -51.85
C PRO A 445 40.81 2.28 -52.27
N VAL A 446 40.77 2.06 -53.59
CA VAL A 446 41.09 0.79 -54.22
C VAL A 446 42.53 0.44 -53.87
N LEU A 447 42.72 -0.46 -52.91
CA LEU A 447 44.01 -1.11 -52.68
C LEU A 447 44.25 -2.09 -53.83
N GLY A 448 45.12 -1.63 -54.75
CA GLY A 448 45.66 -2.41 -55.86
C GLY A 448 46.28 -3.71 -55.37
N GLY A 449 46.11 -4.75 -56.18
CA GLY A 449 46.49 -6.11 -55.86
C GLY A 449 47.99 -6.32 -55.70
N MET A 450 48.33 -7.41 -55.02
CA MET A 450 49.49 -8.23 -55.34
C MET A 450 49.11 -9.69 -55.12
N SER A 451 49.23 -10.48 -56.20
CA SER A 451 49.40 -11.92 -56.13
C SER A 451 50.73 -12.25 -55.45
N LEU A 452 50.70 -13.14 -54.46
CA LEU A 452 51.40 -14.44 -54.43
C LEU A 452 51.03 -15.18 -53.16
#